data_AF-A0A520Y2Z0-F1
#
_entry.id   AF-A0A520Y2Z0-F1
#
_cell.length_a   1.000
_cell.length_b   1.000
_cell.length_c   1.000
_cell.angle_alpha   90.00
_cell.angle_beta   90.00
_cell.angle_gamma   90.00
#
_symmetry.space_group_name_H-M   'P 1'
#
loop_
_entity.id
_entity.type
_entity.pdbx_description
1 polymer ?
#
loop_
_entity_poly.entity_id
_entity_poly.type
_entity_poly.pdbx_seq_one_letter_code
_entity_poly.pdbx_strand_id
1 'polypeptide(L)' 'MRMQSGRMVSLGYNKYVRSDDVTAVEPLTEGRGPGRRTLVWVRGIDDPIVASRSVTAIVNDLTNPNLTDD' A
#
# COMPACT_ATOMS: atom_id res chain seq x y z
N MET A 1 -15.53 -5.79 0.76
CA MET A 1 -14.47 -4.78 0.93
C MET A 1 -14.56 -3.81 -0.25
N ARG A 2 -14.63 -2.50 0.00
CA ARG A 2 -14.76 -1.47 -1.05
C ARG A 2 -13.50 -0.59 -1.02
N MET A 3 -12.88 -0.37 -2.17
CA MET A 3 -11.79 0.60 -2.32
C MET A 3 -12.32 2.01 -2.07
N GLN A 4 -11.62 2.78 -1.24
CA GLN A 4 -11.89 4.19 -1.03
C GLN A 4 -11.11 5.00 -2.06
N SER A 5 -11.81 5.70 -2.94
CA SER A 5 -11.21 6.52 -3.99
C SER A 5 -10.67 7.86 -3.47
N GLY A 6 -9.73 8.45 -4.22
CA GLY A 6 -9.24 9.81 -3.94
C GLY A 6 -8.33 9.95 -2.71
N ARG A 7 -7.77 8.86 -2.19
CA ARG A 7 -6.90 8.89 -1.00
C ARG A 7 -5.43 8.75 -1.37
N MET A 8 -4.58 9.41 -0.59
CA MET A 8 -3.15 9.14 -0.57
C MET A 8 -2.85 8.09 0.50
N VAL A 9 -2.21 6.99 0.11
CA VAL A 9 -1.85 5.89 1.02
C VAL A 9 -0.35 5.91 1.23
N SER A 10 0.08 6.08 2.48
CA SER A 10 1.50 5.98 2.85
C SER A 10 1.99 4.54 2.73
N LEU A 11 3.12 4.34 2.06
CA LEU A 11 3.79 3.04 1.96
C LEU A 11 4.97 2.93 2.94
N GLY A 12 5.19 3.95 3.78
CA GLY A 12 6.38 4.12 4.62
C GLY A 12 7.56 4.74 3.86
N TYR A 13 8.54 5.27 4.61
CA TYR A 13 9.73 5.95 4.07
C TYR A 13 9.42 7.04 3.01
N ASN A 14 8.45 7.92 3.29
CA ASN A 14 8.02 9.01 2.39
C ASN A 14 7.56 8.58 0.99
N LYS A 15 7.16 7.31 0.82
CA LYS A 15 6.51 6.83 -0.40
C LYS A 15 5.00 6.89 -0.24
N TYR A 16 4.31 7.37 -1.26
CA TYR A 16 2.86 7.46 -1.27
C TYR A 16 2.30 7.04 -2.64
N VAL A 17 1.10 6.48 -2.63
CA VAL A 17 0.36 6.12 -3.84
C VAL A 17 -1.08 6.60 -3.74
N ARG A 18 -1.71 6.87 -4.89
CA ARG A 18 -3.15 7.09 -4.94
C ARG A 18 -3.87 5.75 -4.81
N SER A 19 -4.91 5.70 -3.97
CA SER A 19 -5.71 4.49 -3.78
C SER A 19 -6.33 3.98 -5.08
N ASP A 20 -6.74 4.88 -5.98
CA ASP A 20 -7.34 4.54 -7.28
C ASP A 20 -6.39 3.82 -8.25
N ASP A 21 -5.09 3.90 -7.99
CA ASP A 21 -4.04 3.37 -8.85
C ASP A 21 -3.41 2.09 -8.30
N VAL A 22 -3.71 1.69 -7.06
CA VAL A 22 -3.25 0.42 -6.49
C VAL A 22 -4.04 -0.74 -7.09
N THR A 23 -3.34 -1.65 -7.76
CA THR A 23 -3.95 -2.81 -8.45
C THR A 23 -3.80 -4.11 -7.66
N ALA A 24 -2.74 -4.27 -6.88
CA ALA A 24 -2.51 -5.43 -6.02
C ALA A 24 -1.59 -5.10 -4.83
N VAL A 25 -1.73 -5.88 -3.76
CA VAL A 25 -0.90 -5.79 -2.55
C VAL A 25 -0.58 -7.21 -2.08
N GLU A 26 0.70 -7.57 -2.02
CA GLU A 26 1.13 -8.92 -1.65
C GLU A 26 2.37 -8.92 -0.74
N PRO A 27 2.53 -9.91 0.15
CA PRO A 27 3.68 -9.98 1.03
C PRO A 27 4.95 -10.25 0.21
N LEU A 28 6.05 -9.53 0.48
CA LEU A 28 7.35 -9.93 -0.04
C LEU A 28 7.81 -11.21 0.68
N THR A 29 8.10 -12.27 -0.08
CA THR A 29 8.48 -13.59 0.43
C THR A 29 9.99 -13.76 0.57
N GLU A 30 10.79 -13.12 -0.31
CA GLU A 30 12.25 -13.23 -0.34
C GLU A 30 12.94 -11.89 0.01
N GLY A 31 14.19 -11.93 0.52
CA GLY A 31 14.94 -10.69 0.84
C GLY A 31 14.36 -9.86 2.01
N ARG A 32 13.68 -10.51 2.96
CA ARG A 32 13.11 -9.83 4.13
C ARG A 32 14.21 -9.27 5.04
N GLY A 33 14.29 -7.95 5.11
CA GLY A 33 14.89 -7.24 6.24
C GLY A 33 13.87 -7.02 7.37
N PRO A 34 14.28 -6.42 8.49
CA PRO A 34 13.37 -6.06 9.57
C PRO A 34 12.28 -5.09 9.08
N GLY A 35 11.02 -5.30 9.50
CA GLY A 35 9.91 -4.36 9.27
C GLY A 35 8.78 -4.77 8.31
N ARG A 36 8.78 -6.01 7.78
CA ARG A 36 7.82 -6.57 6.79
C ARG A 36 7.70 -5.73 5.50
N ARG A 37 8.30 -6.24 4.43
CA ARG A 37 8.20 -5.65 3.09
C ARG A 37 6.99 -6.21 2.36
N THR A 38 6.19 -5.30 1.81
CA THR A 38 4.99 -5.59 1.02
C THR A 38 5.22 -5.04 -0.37
N LEU A 39 4.83 -5.79 -1.40
CA LEU A 39 4.83 -5.32 -2.78
C LEU A 39 3.50 -4.63 -3.07
N VAL A 40 3.56 -3.39 -3.56
CA VAL A 40 2.39 -2.62 -3.97
C VAL A 40 2.47 -2.37 -5.46
N TRP A 41 1.55 -2.98 -6.19
CA TRP A 41 1.44 -2.85 -7.63
C TRP A 41 0.59 -1.63 -7.96
N VAL A 42 1.09 -0.80 -8.86
CA VAL A 42 0.46 0.47 -9.26
C VAL A 42 0.24 0.46 -10.76
N ARG A 43 -0.95 0.88 -11.20
CA ARG A 43 -1.28 1.00 -12.61
C ARG A 43 -0.23 1.85 -13.35
N GLY A 44 0.34 1.29 -14.41
CA GLY A 44 1.33 1.99 -15.24
C GLY A 44 2.76 2.00 -14.70
N ILE A 45 3.04 1.25 -13.62
CA ILE A 45 4.40 1.00 -13.13
C ILE A 45 4.72 -0.48 -13.34
N ASP A 46 5.81 -0.77 -14.03
CA ASP A 46 6.20 -2.14 -14.39
C ASP A 46 6.64 -2.96 -13.17
N ASP A 47 7.40 -2.35 -12.26
CA ASP A 47 7.89 -2.98 -11.04
C ASP A 47 7.09 -2.55 -9.80
N PRO A 48 6.84 -3.45 -8.84
CA PRO A 48 6.10 -3.11 -7.64
C PRO A 48 6.90 -2.18 -6.71
N ILE A 49 6.18 -1.28 -6.05
CA ILE A 49 6.77 -0.44 -5.01
C ILE A 49 6.91 -1.27 -3.74
N VAL A 50 8.14 -1.44 -3.26
CA VAL A 50 8.42 -2.06 -1.97
C VAL A 50 8.03 -1.09 -0.84
N ALA A 51 6.98 -1.44 -0.12
CA ALA A 51 6.47 -0.76 1.05
C ALA A 51 7.09 -1.30 2.34
N SER A 52 7.28 -0.43 3.33
CA SER A 52 7.73 -0.77 4.68
C SER A 52 6.56 -0.80 5.66
N ARG A 53 5.47 -1.44 5.24
CA ARG A 53 4.24 -1.61 6.02
C ARG A 53 3.70 -3.02 5.74
N SER A 54 2.90 -3.54 6.67
CA SER A 54 2.24 -4.83 6.45
C SER A 54 1.14 -4.74 5.39
N VAL A 55 0.87 -5.85 4.71
CA VAL A 55 -0.29 -6.01 3.81
C VAL A 55 -1.57 -5.55 4.50
N THR A 56 -1.82 -5.99 5.73
CA THR A 56 -3.01 -5.63 6.51
C THR A 56 -3.15 -4.12 6.73
N ALA A 57 -2.05 -3.43 7.05
CA ALA A 57 -2.10 -1.99 7.25
C ALA A 57 -2.43 -1.23 5.96
N ILE A 58 -1.80 -1.62 4.83
CA ILE A 58 -2.06 -0.99 3.53
C ILE A 58 -3.50 -1.26 3.07
N VAL A 59 -3.97 -2.50 3.20
CA VAL A 59 -5.35 -2.93 2.87
C VAL A 59 -6.38 -2.16 3.70
N ASN A 60 -6.11 -1.95 5.00
CA ASN A 60 -6.98 -1.16 5.85
C ASN A 60 -7.07 0.29 5.34
N ASP A 61 -5.96 0.94 5.02
CA ASP A 61 -5.96 2.33 4.55
C ASP A 61 -6.64 2.48 3.19
N LEU A 62 -6.55 1.46 2.33
CA LEU A 62 -7.25 1.43 1.03
C LEU A 62 -8.76 1.33 1.16
N THR A 63 -9.29 0.83 2.27
CA THR A 63 -10.71 0.41 2.34
C THR A 63 -11.50 0.93 3.53
N ASN A 64 -10.82 1.42 4.56
CA ASN A 64 -11.44 2.01 5.73
C ASN A 64 -11.98 3.40 5.40
N PRO A 65 -13.31 3.65 5.54
CA PRO A 65 -13.89 4.96 5.28
C PRO A 65 -13.50 6.02 6.32
N ASN A 66 -13.04 5.63 7.51
CA ASN A 66 -12.82 6.50 8.66
C ASN A 66 -11.36 6.87 8.90
N LEU A 67 -10.45 6.65 7.94
CA LEU A 67 -9.19 7.39 7.94
C LEU A 67 -9.52 8.84 7.60
N THR A 68 -9.84 9.64 8.62
CA THR A 68 -9.66 11.09 8.61
C THR A 68 -8.32 11.35 9.28
N ASP A 69 -7.47 12.14 8.63
CA ASP A 69 -6.20 12.60 9.18
C ASP A 69 -6.49 13.38 10.47
N ASP A 70 -6.20 12.78 11.63
CA ASP A 70 -5.85 13.51 12.86
C ASP A 70 -4.44 14.10 12.70
#